data_AF-A0A258IEQ5-F1
#
_entry.id   AF-A0A258IEQ5-F1
#
_cell.length_a   1.000
_cell.length_b   1.000
_cell.length_c   1.000
_cell.angle_alpha   90.00
_cell.angle_beta   90.00
_cell.angle_gamma   90.00
#
_symmetry.space_group_name_H-M   'P 1'
#
loop_
_entity.id
_entity.type
_entity.pdbx_description
1 polymer ?
#
loop_
_entity_poly.entity_id
_entity_poly.type
_entity_poly.pdbx_seq_one_letter_code
_entity_poly.pdbx_strand_id
1 'polypeptide(L)'
;MRGCDVIVKHPTGENPIHVSGHPAQEELKEMYRWVRPKFAIPVHGEARHLKEHERLAEACGVQEVVIPSNGSLIRLTPDSAQIVDHVPAGRLGLDGTLFVSMGSNLLKERRKMASQGTAVVTLVLDRYNELLEDPKWSLFGVVDEEET
;
A
#
# COMPACT_ATOMS: atom_id res chain seq x y z
N MET A 1 10.88 1.83 32.39
CA MET A 1 11.19 0.44 32.03
C MET A 1 12.71 0.28 31.88
N ARG A 2 13.45 0.18 32.99
CA ARG A 2 14.84 -0.30 33.01
C ARG A 2 14.88 -1.46 34.01
N GLY A 3 15.53 -2.57 33.66
CA GLY A 3 15.63 -3.77 34.52
C GLY A 3 14.84 -5.01 34.07
N CYS A 4 14.31 -5.03 32.84
CA CYS A 4 13.71 -6.25 32.26
C CYS A 4 14.61 -6.83 31.18
N ASP A 5 14.76 -8.16 31.17
CA ASP A 5 15.37 -8.88 30.06
C ASP A 5 14.38 -8.98 28.90
N VAL A 6 14.79 -8.49 27.73
CA VAL A 6 13.96 -8.44 26.54
C VAL A 6 14.45 -9.51 25.57
N ILE A 7 13.62 -10.49 25.30
CA ILE A 7 13.89 -11.54 24.33
C ILE A 7 13.11 -11.21 23.06
N VAL A 8 13.83 -10.95 21.97
CA VAL A 8 13.27 -10.73 20.63
C VAL A 8 13.80 -11.79 19.68
N LYS A 9 13.01 -12.07 18.63
CA LYS A 9 13.48 -12.87 17.51
C LYS A 9 14.70 -12.19 16.90
N HIS A 10 15.83 -12.88 16.91
CA HIS A 10 17.04 -12.34 16.30
C HIS A 10 17.03 -12.59 14.78
N PRO A 11 17.52 -11.66 13.95
CA PRO A 11 17.57 -11.83 12.49
C PRO A 11 18.40 -13.04 12.03
N THR A 12 19.37 -13.48 12.85
CA THR A 12 20.21 -14.67 12.58
C THR A 12 19.53 -15.99 12.93
N GLY A 13 18.30 -15.97 13.47
CA GLY A 13 17.57 -17.18 13.88
C GLY A 13 17.76 -17.57 15.35
N GLU A 14 18.53 -16.81 16.13
CA GLU A 14 18.59 -16.99 17.58
C GLU A 14 17.24 -16.61 18.22
N ASN A 15 16.82 -17.38 19.23
CA ASN A 15 15.50 -17.29 19.88
C ASN A 15 14.32 -17.48 18.90
N PRO A 16 14.01 -18.73 18.47
CA PRO A 16 12.92 -19.04 17.55
C PRO A 16 11.54 -18.95 18.24
N ILE A 17 11.20 -17.75 18.69
CA ILE A 17 9.96 -17.45 19.43
C ILE A 17 8.80 -17.04 18.50
N HIS A 18 9.05 -16.96 17.18
CA HIS A 18 8.03 -16.62 16.19
C HIS A 18 8.27 -17.34 14.86
N VAL A 19 7.19 -17.88 14.29
CA VAL A 19 7.13 -18.53 12.98
C VAL A 19 6.14 -17.81 12.07
N SER A 20 6.34 -17.91 10.76
CA SER A 20 5.40 -17.40 9.76
C SER A 20 4.09 -18.19 9.82
N GLY A 21 2.96 -17.52 9.62
CA GLY A 21 1.67 -18.17 9.36
C GLY A 21 1.44 -18.49 7.88
N HIS A 22 2.35 -18.09 6.99
CA HIS A 22 2.31 -18.33 5.55
C HIS A 22 3.33 -19.40 5.13
N PRO A 23 2.98 -20.26 4.15
CA PRO A 23 3.87 -21.30 3.68
C PRO A 23 5.12 -20.72 3.02
N ALA A 24 6.27 -21.31 3.33
CA ALA A 24 7.51 -21.06 2.62
C ALA A 24 7.52 -21.81 1.27
N GLN A 25 8.59 -21.62 0.50
CA GLN A 25 8.72 -22.16 -0.86
C GLN A 25 8.58 -23.69 -0.92
N GLU A 26 9.14 -24.44 0.03
CA GLU A 26 9.06 -25.91 0.03
C GLU A 26 7.63 -26.40 0.32
N GLU A 27 6.91 -25.77 1.24
CA GLU A 27 5.50 -26.08 1.51
C GLU A 27 4.61 -25.77 0.30
N LEU A 28 4.90 -24.69 -0.44
CA LEU A 28 4.21 -24.39 -1.70
C LEU A 28 4.53 -25.44 -2.79
N LYS A 29 5.77 -25.95 -2.88
CA LYS A 29 6.11 -27.05 -3.80
C LYS A 29 5.34 -28.33 -3.47
N GLU A 30 5.19 -28.65 -2.19
CA GLU A 30 4.38 -29.79 -1.74
C GLU A 30 2.92 -29.63 -2.17
N MET A 31 2.34 -28.44 -1.95
CA MET A 31 1.00 -28.11 -2.43
C MET A 31 0.85 -28.35 -3.94
N TYR A 32 1.79 -27.86 -4.76
CA TYR A 32 1.74 -28.06 -6.21
C TYR A 32 1.88 -29.54 -6.62
N ARG A 33 2.71 -30.32 -5.93
CA ARG A 33 2.84 -31.78 -6.16
C ARG A 33 1.54 -32.53 -5.86
N TRP A 34 0.80 -32.12 -4.84
CA TRP A 34 -0.48 -32.74 -4.49
C TRP A 34 -1.60 -32.33 -5.46
N VAL A 35 -1.74 -31.04 -5.73
CA VAL A 35 -2.85 -30.50 -6.52
C VAL A 35 -2.68 -30.75 -8.01
N ARG A 36 -1.44 -30.66 -8.53
CA ARG A 36 -1.09 -30.80 -9.96
C ARG A 36 -2.00 -29.98 -10.88
N PRO A 37 -2.11 -28.66 -10.65
CA PRO A 37 -3.07 -27.85 -11.39
C PRO A 37 -2.62 -27.63 -12.84
N LYS A 38 -3.58 -27.54 -13.77
CA LYS A 38 -3.33 -27.08 -15.14
C LYS A 38 -2.95 -25.60 -15.18
N PHE A 39 -3.65 -24.79 -14.37
CA PHE A 39 -3.53 -23.35 -14.29
C PHE A 39 -3.23 -22.91 -12.86
N ALA A 40 -2.37 -21.90 -12.66
CA ALA A 40 -2.20 -21.25 -11.36
C ALA A 40 -2.55 -19.77 -11.44
N ILE A 41 -3.22 -19.27 -10.41
CA ILE A 41 -3.52 -17.85 -10.23
C ILE A 41 -2.98 -17.44 -8.85
N PRO A 42 -1.71 -17.00 -8.75
CA PRO A 42 -1.15 -16.56 -7.48
C PRO A 42 -1.91 -15.37 -6.91
N VAL A 43 -2.20 -15.42 -5.61
CA VAL A 43 -2.87 -14.35 -4.84
C VAL A 43 -2.13 -14.09 -3.53
N HIS A 44 -2.60 -13.12 -2.74
CA HIS A 44 -2.04 -12.78 -1.43
C HIS A 44 -0.54 -12.47 -1.45
N GLY A 45 -0.18 -11.38 -2.14
CA GLY A 45 1.17 -10.84 -2.09
C GLY A 45 1.29 -9.56 -2.90
N GLU A 46 2.30 -8.74 -2.58
CA GLU A 46 2.75 -7.67 -3.48
C GLU A 46 3.30 -8.25 -4.80
N ALA A 47 3.43 -7.40 -5.83
CA ALA A 47 3.85 -7.80 -7.17
C ALA A 47 5.11 -8.70 -7.20
N ARG A 48 6.11 -8.41 -6.36
CA ARG A 48 7.32 -9.25 -6.22
C ARG A 48 7.01 -10.67 -5.76
N HIS A 49 6.11 -10.84 -4.79
CA HIS A 49 5.74 -12.15 -4.27
C HIS A 49 4.98 -12.94 -5.33
N LEU A 50 4.05 -12.29 -6.03
CA LEU A 50 3.30 -12.93 -7.12
C LEU A 50 4.23 -13.36 -8.25
N LYS A 51 5.22 -12.53 -8.60
CA LYS A 51 6.22 -12.85 -9.62
C LYS A 51 7.11 -14.04 -9.24
N GLU A 52 7.54 -14.14 -7.99
CA GLU A 52 8.29 -15.32 -7.53
C GLU A 52 7.40 -16.56 -7.42
N HIS A 53 6.12 -16.40 -7.04
CA HIS A 53 5.17 -17.50 -7.00
C HIS A 53 4.87 -18.05 -8.40
N GLU A 54 4.79 -17.18 -9.42
CA GLU A 54 4.69 -17.58 -10.83
C GLU A 54 5.86 -18.48 -11.23
N ARG A 55 7.09 -18.02 -11.01
CA ARG A 55 8.30 -18.80 -11.31
C ARG A 55 8.31 -20.13 -10.56
N LEU A 56 7.84 -20.15 -9.32
CA LEU A 56 7.73 -21.37 -8.52
C LEU A 56 6.73 -22.35 -9.13
N ALA A 57 5.55 -21.86 -9.52
CA ALA A 57 4.50 -22.67 -10.13
C ALA A 57 4.97 -23.27 -11.46
N GLU A 58 5.60 -22.47 -12.33
CA GLU A 58 6.21 -22.92 -13.58
C GLU A 58 7.28 -23.99 -13.33
N ALA A 59 8.18 -23.77 -12.37
CA ALA A 59 9.20 -24.74 -11.98
C ALA A 59 8.60 -26.04 -11.39
N CYS A 60 7.37 -25.99 -10.87
CA CYS A 60 6.61 -27.14 -10.40
C CYS A 60 5.78 -27.83 -11.51
N GLY A 61 5.88 -27.35 -12.75
CA GLY A 61 5.23 -27.96 -13.92
C GLY A 61 3.81 -27.48 -14.20
N VAL A 62 3.37 -26.36 -13.62
CA VAL A 62 2.10 -25.73 -14.02
C VAL A 62 2.24 -25.18 -15.44
N GLN A 63 1.25 -25.45 -16.29
CA GLN A 63 1.34 -25.15 -17.73
C GLN A 63 1.12 -23.67 -18.04
N GLU A 64 0.16 -23.04 -17.36
CA GLU A 64 -0.17 -21.63 -17.55
C GLU A 64 -0.41 -20.96 -16.20
N VAL A 65 0.24 -19.83 -15.98
CA VAL A 65 0.12 -19.03 -14.77
C VAL A 65 -0.42 -17.65 -15.15
N VAL A 66 -1.45 -17.19 -14.43
CA VAL A 66 -2.06 -15.87 -14.63
C VAL A 66 -1.78 -15.01 -13.42
N ILE A 67 -1.11 -13.88 -13.61
CA ILE A 67 -0.87 -12.89 -12.54
C ILE A 67 -1.94 -11.81 -12.59
N PRO A 68 -2.94 -11.83 -11.70
CA PRO A 68 -3.98 -10.81 -11.68
C PRO A 68 -3.48 -9.50 -11.08
N SER A 69 -4.11 -8.40 -11.51
CA SER A 69 -4.18 -7.17 -10.74
C SER A 69 -5.56 -7.05 -10.07
N ASN A 70 -5.69 -6.17 -9.07
CA ASN A 70 -7.00 -5.93 -8.46
C ASN A 70 -8.01 -5.46 -9.52
N GLY A 71 -9.12 -6.19 -9.63
CA GLY A 71 -10.15 -5.94 -10.64
C GLY A 71 -10.01 -6.75 -11.93
N SER A 72 -8.94 -7.53 -12.13
CA SER A 72 -8.83 -8.41 -13.30
C SER A 72 -9.97 -9.45 -13.33
N LEU A 73 -10.68 -9.52 -14.44
CA LEU A 73 -11.70 -10.54 -14.71
C LEU A 73 -11.06 -11.71 -15.46
N ILE A 74 -10.99 -12.87 -14.83
CA ILE A 74 -10.36 -14.07 -15.40
C ILE A 74 -11.44 -15.04 -15.87
N ARG A 75 -11.39 -15.42 -17.14
CA ARG A 75 -12.19 -16.52 -17.71
C ARG A 75 -11.41 -17.81 -17.62
N LEU A 76 -12.00 -18.80 -16.95
CA LEU A 76 -11.49 -20.16 -16.88
C LEU A 76 -12.30 -21.06 -17.82
N THR A 77 -11.60 -21.83 -18.64
CA THR A 77 -12.16 -22.88 -19.49
C THR A 77 -11.41 -24.19 -19.23
N PRO A 78 -11.86 -25.34 -19.76
CA PRO A 78 -11.11 -26.60 -19.62
C PRO A 78 -9.66 -26.56 -20.14
N ASP A 79 -9.38 -25.63 -21.06
CA ASP A 79 -8.16 -25.57 -21.85
C ASP A 79 -7.37 -24.25 -21.71
N SER A 80 -7.93 -23.22 -21.06
CA SER A 80 -7.23 -21.95 -20.87
C SER A 80 -7.70 -21.15 -19.65
N ALA A 81 -6.78 -20.33 -19.11
CA ALA A 81 -7.07 -19.32 -18.10
C ALA A 81 -6.59 -17.95 -18.59
N GLN A 82 -7.51 -17.01 -18.84
CA GLN A 82 -7.14 -15.72 -19.44
C GLN A 82 -7.83 -14.55 -18.76
N ILE A 83 -7.10 -13.43 -18.62
CA ILE A 83 -7.70 -12.14 -18.27
C ILE A 83 -8.47 -11.65 -19.49
N VAL A 84 -9.78 -11.48 -19.34
CA VAL A 84 -10.68 -11.08 -20.43
C VAL A 84 -11.19 -9.65 -20.30
N ASP A 85 -11.16 -9.09 -19.09
CA ASP A 85 -11.61 -7.72 -18.83
C ASP A 85 -11.07 -7.23 -17.48
N HIS A 86 -11.42 -6.00 -17.10
CA HIS A 86 -11.22 -5.44 -15.76
C HIS A 86 -12.51 -4.81 -15.24
N VAL A 87 -12.88 -5.13 -14.01
CA VAL A 87 -13.96 -4.46 -13.28
C VAL A 87 -13.42 -3.28 -12.47
N PRO A 88 -14.24 -2.25 -12.19
CA PRO A 88 -13.84 -1.14 -11.33
C PRO A 88 -13.37 -1.66 -9.97
N ALA A 89 -12.11 -1.38 -9.65
CA ALA A 89 -11.49 -1.72 -8.38
C ALA A 89 -10.66 -0.54 -7.87
N GLY A 90 -10.50 -0.44 -6.56
CA GLY A 90 -9.80 0.68 -5.94
C GLY A 90 -9.67 0.51 -4.44
N ARG A 91 -9.11 1.54 -3.80
CA ARG A 91 -8.95 1.59 -2.35
C ARG A 91 -9.69 2.80 -1.78
N LEU A 92 -10.46 2.55 -0.73
CA LEU A 92 -11.06 3.58 0.11
C LEU A 92 -10.33 3.56 1.46
N GLY A 93 -9.93 4.73 1.93
CA GLY A 93 -9.53 4.94 3.31
C GLY A 93 -10.73 5.33 4.17
N LEU A 94 -10.70 4.99 5.44
CA LEU A 94 -11.66 5.47 6.43
C LEU A 94 -11.01 6.62 7.21
N ASP A 95 -11.56 7.82 7.09
CA ASP A 95 -11.13 9.02 7.82
C ASP A 95 -12.23 9.43 8.80
N GLY A 96 -12.07 9.03 10.06
CA GLY A 96 -13.13 9.11 11.06
C GLY A 96 -14.34 8.27 10.64
N THR A 97 -15.43 8.92 10.25
CA THR A 97 -16.65 8.27 9.74
C THR A 97 -16.80 8.34 8.22
N LEU A 98 -15.88 9.02 7.51
CA LEU A 98 -15.97 9.26 6.07
C LEU A 98 -15.12 8.26 5.29
N PHE A 99 -15.71 7.67 4.24
CA PHE A 99 -14.93 6.95 3.23
C PHE A 99 -14.33 7.93 2.22
N VAL A 100 -13.01 7.88 2.09
CA VAL A 100 -12.25 8.77 1.22
C VAL A 100 -11.50 7.92 0.19
N SER A 101 -11.63 8.25 -1.09
CA SER A 101 -10.79 7.62 -2.11
C SER A 101 -9.31 7.88 -1.84
N MET A 102 -8.48 6.83 -1.89
CA MET A 102 -7.04 6.96 -1.68
C MET A 102 -6.36 7.87 -2.71
N GLY A 103 -7.00 8.13 -3.86
CA GLY A 103 -6.54 9.07 -4.89
C GLY A 103 -7.09 10.49 -4.77
N SER A 104 -7.91 10.78 -3.76
CA SER A 104 -8.56 12.08 -3.58
C SER A 104 -7.57 13.23 -3.38
N ASN A 105 -8.00 14.44 -3.76
CA ASN A 105 -7.20 15.66 -3.56
C ASN A 105 -6.98 15.96 -2.08
N LEU A 106 -7.94 15.63 -1.20
CA LEU A 106 -7.81 15.77 0.25
C LEU A 106 -6.54 15.10 0.79
N LEU A 107 -6.27 13.84 0.41
CA LEU A 107 -5.07 13.12 0.87
C LEU A 107 -3.79 13.63 0.21
N LYS A 108 -3.87 14.24 -0.97
CA LYS A 108 -2.72 14.88 -1.63
C LYS A 108 -2.36 16.19 -0.93
N GLU A 109 -3.36 17.01 -0.63
CA GLU A 109 -3.20 18.28 0.10
C GLU A 109 -2.65 18.02 1.50
N ARG A 110 -3.18 17.04 2.25
CA ARG A 110 -2.64 16.66 3.56
C ARG A 110 -1.17 16.23 3.50
N ARG A 111 -0.78 15.43 2.50
CA ARG A 111 0.64 15.06 2.30
C ARG A 111 1.51 16.27 2.02
N LYS A 112 1.03 17.18 1.17
CA LYS A 112 1.75 18.42 0.85
C LYS A 112 1.93 19.30 2.09
N MET A 113 0.87 19.53 2.87
CA MET A 113 0.93 20.29 4.12
C MET A 113 1.88 19.63 5.13
N ALA A 114 1.83 18.31 5.27
CA ALA A 114 2.70 17.59 6.20
C ALA A 114 4.18 17.64 5.81
N SER A 115 4.51 17.64 4.52
CA SER A 115 5.90 17.62 4.04
C SER A 115 6.47 19.01 3.72
N GLN A 116 5.63 20.03 3.58
CA GLN A 116 6.04 21.38 3.16
C GLN A 116 5.61 22.49 4.13
N GLY A 117 4.79 22.18 5.13
CA GLY A 117 4.15 23.18 5.98
C GLY A 117 3.03 23.93 5.25
N THR A 118 2.52 25.00 5.86
CA THR A 118 1.45 25.84 5.32
C THR A 118 1.66 27.29 5.72
N ALA A 119 1.48 28.22 4.77
CA ALA A 119 1.48 29.65 5.01
C ALA A 119 0.09 30.23 4.71
N VAL A 120 -0.46 31.00 5.63
CA VAL A 120 -1.76 31.67 5.50
C VAL A 120 -1.53 33.16 5.51
N VAL A 121 -1.95 33.87 4.46
CA VAL A 121 -1.89 35.34 4.36
C VAL A 121 -3.29 35.90 4.50
N THR A 122 -3.46 36.86 5.40
CA THR A 122 -4.71 37.54 5.70
C THR A 122 -4.62 39.00 5.28
N LEU A 123 -5.59 39.45 4.48
CA LEU A 123 -5.71 40.83 3.99
C LEU A 123 -7.05 41.41 4.47
N VAL A 124 -7.05 42.66 4.93
CA VAL A 124 -8.26 43.39 5.34
C VAL A 124 -8.44 44.57 4.39
N LEU A 125 -9.53 44.56 3.63
CA LEU A 125 -9.81 45.55 2.60
C LEU A 125 -11.08 46.35 2.94
N ASP A 126 -11.12 47.60 2.52
CA ASP A 126 -12.32 48.42 2.58
C ASP A 126 -13.23 48.22 1.34
N ARG A 127 -14.32 48.99 1.27
CA ARG A 127 -15.27 48.93 0.14
C ARG A 127 -14.72 49.46 -1.19
N TYR A 128 -13.56 50.10 -1.16
CA TYR A 128 -12.85 50.65 -2.30
C TYR A 128 -11.63 49.79 -2.70
N ASN A 129 -11.46 48.62 -2.07
CA ASN A 129 -10.32 47.71 -2.22
C ASN A 129 -8.97 48.29 -1.72
N GLU A 130 -9.02 49.27 -0.81
CA GLU A 130 -7.82 49.77 -0.12
C GLU A 130 -7.52 48.92 1.11
N LEU A 131 -6.23 48.69 1.38
CA LEU A 131 -5.78 47.96 2.57
C LEU A 131 -6.04 48.79 3.82
N LEU A 132 -6.81 48.23 4.75
CA LEU A 132 -7.09 48.86 6.05
C LEU A 132 -5.97 48.61 7.07
N GLU A 133 -5.27 47.48 6.93
CA GLU A 133 -4.11 47.10 7.74
C GLU A 133 -3.06 46.41 6.85
N ASP A 134 -1.82 46.35 7.35
CA ASP A 134 -0.76 45.56 6.71
C ASP A 134 -1.13 44.07 6.64
N PRO A 135 -0.75 43.36 5.55
CA PRO A 135 -0.95 41.92 5.44
C PRO A 135 -0.37 41.16 6.65
N LYS A 136 -1.15 40.25 7.23
CA LYS A 136 -0.68 39.35 8.29
C LYS A 136 -0.44 37.97 7.73
N TRP A 137 0.67 37.34 8.08
CA TRP A 137 0.93 35.94 7.74
C TRP A 137 1.03 35.07 8.98
N SER A 138 0.61 33.81 8.84
CA SER A 138 0.79 32.76 9.84
C SER A 138 1.42 31.56 9.16
N LEU A 139 2.51 31.06 9.74
CA LEU A 139 3.30 29.96 9.21
C LEU A 139 3.14 28.73 10.12
N PHE A 140 2.83 27.58 9.54
CA PHE A 140 2.67 26.32 10.27
C PHE A 140 3.64 25.28 9.70
N GLY A 141 4.65 24.90 10.48
CA GLY A 141 5.63 23.88 10.06
C GLY A 141 6.46 24.29 8.84
N VAL A 142 6.70 25.59 8.65
CA VAL A 142 7.54 26.14 7.56
C VAL A 142 8.89 26.58 8.10
N VAL A 143 8.89 27.48 9.09
CA VAL A 143 10.06 28.00 9.82
C VAL A 143 9.61 28.42 11.22
N ASP A 144 10.52 28.40 12.20
CA ASP A 144 10.24 28.93 13.53
C ASP A 144 10.26 30.46 13.49
N GLU A 145 9.31 31.09 14.21
CA GLU A 145 9.14 32.56 14.23
C GLU A 145 10.38 33.30 14.80
N GLU A 146 11.28 32.60 15.50
CA GLU A 146 12.51 33.18 16.07
C GLU A 146 13.66 33.35 15.04
N GLU A 147 13.50 32.89 13.79
CA GLU A 147 14.50 33.03 12.71
C GLU A 147 14.16 34.08 11.63
N THR A 148 13.17 34.95 11.85
CA THR A 148 12.80 36.08 10.96
C THR A 148 12.74 37.41 11.68
#